data_AF-K4D7L2-F1
#
_entry.id   AF-K4D7L2-F1
#
_cell.length_a   1.000
_cell.length_b   1.000
_cell.length_c   1.000
_cell.angle_alpha   90.00
_cell.angle_beta   90.00
_cell.angle_gamma   90.00
#
_symmetry.space_group_name_H-M   'P 1'
#
loop_
_entity.id
_entity.type
_entity.pdbx_description
1 polymer ?
#
loop_
_entity_poly.entity_id
_entity_poly.type
_entity_poly.pdbx_seq_one_letter_code
_entity_poly.pdbx_strand_id
1 'polypeptide(L)'
;MFYKYATVSGGPLLLALVARESTHKFERINIPKSIQIVFSSWRSDLFSFGSYDNVSVGASGDDNEILAETLGEGRLFFFAGESTTRNYPATLHGAFLTRLREAAKVAHHASV
;
A
#
# COMPACT_ATOMS: atom_id res chain seq x y z
N MET A 1 9.94 -10.95 -4.71
CA MET A 1 9.96 -11.96 -3.63
C MET A 1 8.95 -11.52 -2.58
N PHE A 2 7.66 -11.84 -2.75
CA PHE A 2 6.63 -11.50 -1.78
C PHE A 2 6.06 -12.81 -1.24
N TYR A 3 6.28 -13.04 0.05
CA TYR A 3 5.67 -14.16 0.74
C TYR A 3 4.16 -13.96 0.74
N LYS A 4 3.47 -14.96 0.20
CA LYS A 4 2.03 -15.17 0.37
C LYS A 4 1.78 -15.49 1.85
N TYR A 5 1.74 -14.48 2.71
CA TYR A 5 1.19 -14.66 4.05
C TYR A 5 -0.32 -14.77 3.90
N ALA A 6 -0.79 -16.00 3.68
CA ALA A 6 -2.12 -16.34 4.16
C ALA A 6 -2.16 -15.97 5.64
N THR A 7 -3.23 -15.31 6.09
CA THR A 7 -3.55 -15.11 7.50
C THR A 7 -3.79 -16.48 8.14
N VAL A 8 -2.73 -17.27 8.34
CA VAL A 8 -2.79 -18.60 8.98
C VAL A 8 -2.71 -18.46 10.51
N SER A 9 -2.62 -17.24 11.01
CA SER A 9 -2.32 -16.98 12.40
C SER A 9 -3.13 -15.79 12.88
N GLY A 10 -4.21 -16.05 13.62
CA GLY A 10 -4.88 -14.99 14.39
C GLY A 10 -3.89 -14.24 15.29
N GLY A 11 -4.26 -13.04 15.75
CA GLY A 11 -3.41 -12.15 16.56
C GLY A 11 -2.59 -12.85 17.67
N PRO A 12 -3.16 -13.81 18.44
CA PRO A 12 -2.41 -14.54 19.47
C PRO A 12 -1.24 -15.40 18.95
N LEU A 13 -1.39 -16.04 17.80
CA LEU A 13 -0.34 -16.89 17.22
C LEU A 13 0.78 -16.04 16.61
N LEU A 14 0.44 -14.85 16.09
CA LEU A 14 1.41 -13.91 15.54
C LEU A 14 2.27 -13.33 16.67
N LEU A 15 1.66 -13.05 17.83
CA LEU A 15 2.38 -12.68 19.04
C LEU A 15 3.25 -13.80 19.55
N ALA A 16 2.75 -15.04 19.60
CA ALA A 16 3.54 -16.17 20.01
C ALA A 16 4.76 -16.40 19.09
N LEU A 17 4.61 -16.19 17.79
CA LEU A 17 5.69 -16.29 16.81
C LEU A 17 6.76 -15.20 17.04
N VAL A 18 6.35 -13.93 17.09
CA VAL A 18 7.25 -12.78 17.31
C VAL A 18 7.93 -12.87 18.68
N ALA A 19 7.18 -13.25 19.71
CA ALA A 19 7.71 -13.47 21.05
C ALA A 19 8.68 -14.65 21.08
N ARG A 20 8.39 -15.77 20.40
CA ARG A 20 9.26 -16.96 20.35
C ARG A 20 10.61 -16.65 19.69
N GLU A 21 10.61 -15.86 18.62
CA GLU A 21 11.84 -15.46 17.93
C GLU A 21 12.66 -14.48 18.80
N SER A 22 11.98 -13.64 19.57
CA SER A 22 12.59 -12.78 20.57
C SER A 22 13.12 -13.59 21.76
N THR A 23 12.45 -14.64 22.22
CA THR A 23 12.83 -15.36 23.46
C THR A 23 14.20 -16.01 23.42
N HIS A 24 14.72 -16.42 22.25
CA HIS A 24 16.05 -17.03 22.17
C HIS A 24 17.21 -16.09 22.53
N LYS A 25 17.04 -14.77 22.37
CA LYS A 25 18.00 -13.75 22.85
C LYS A 25 17.63 -13.17 24.22
N PHE A 26 16.45 -13.50 24.73
CA PHE A 26 15.78 -12.80 25.84
C PHE A 26 15.50 -13.66 27.08
N GLU A 27 15.88 -14.94 27.11
CA GLU A 27 15.76 -15.84 28.30
C GLU A 27 16.45 -15.31 29.58
N ARG A 28 17.18 -14.18 29.52
CA ARG A 28 17.85 -13.56 30.67
C ARG A 28 17.24 -12.25 31.16
N ILE A 29 16.15 -11.74 30.56
CA ILE A 29 15.59 -10.42 30.89
C ILE A 29 14.08 -10.55 31.13
N ASN A 30 13.59 -10.07 32.28
CA ASN A 30 12.16 -10.00 32.62
C ASN A 30 11.47 -8.92 31.76
N ILE A 31 10.84 -9.31 30.66
CA ILE A 31 10.15 -8.38 29.76
C ILE A 31 8.79 -8.01 30.36
N PRO A 32 8.50 -6.73 30.61
CA PRO A 32 7.19 -6.30 31.07
C PRO A 32 6.13 -6.58 29.99
N LYS A 33 4.94 -7.02 30.43
CA LYS A 33 3.80 -7.28 29.55
C LYS A 33 3.48 -6.02 28.72
N SER A 34 3.32 -6.19 27.41
CA SER A 34 2.95 -5.10 26.51
C SER A 34 1.66 -4.42 26.96
N ILE A 35 1.68 -3.09 27.05
CA ILE A 35 0.53 -2.29 27.49
C ILE A 35 -0.57 -2.32 26.41
N GLN A 36 -0.20 -2.25 25.13
CA GLN A 36 -1.12 -2.29 24.00
C GLN A 36 -0.48 -2.96 22.77
N ILE A 37 -1.33 -3.61 21.96
CA ILE A 37 -0.95 -4.28 20.72
C ILE A 37 -2.04 -3.98 19.69
N VAL A 38 -1.65 -3.56 18.50
CA VAL A 38 -2.58 -3.29 17.38
C VAL A 38 -2.13 -4.09 16.16
N PHE A 39 -3.09 -4.74 15.50
CA PHE A 39 -2.88 -5.47 14.25
C PHE A 39 -3.57 -4.74 13.11
N SER A 40 -2.85 -4.49 12.04
CA SER A 40 -3.42 -3.96 10.80
C SER A 40 -3.89 -5.12 9.91
N SER A 41 -5.12 -5.00 9.42
CA SER A 41 -5.73 -5.99 8.52
C SER A 41 -6.04 -5.34 7.16
N TRP A 42 -5.01 -4.74 6.54
CA TRP A 42 -5.12 -3.98 5.29
C TRP A 42 -5.88 -4.70 4.17
N ARG A 43 -5.68 -6.02 4.03
CA ARG A 43 -6.36 -6.83 3.01
C ARG A 43 -7.88 -6.89 3.19
N SER A 44 -8.37 -6.89 4.43
CA SER A 44 -9.81 -6.95 4.73
C SER A 44 -10.40 -5.57 5.02
N ASP A 45 -9.59 -4.52 5.02
CA ASP A 45 -10.05 -3.16 5.20
C ASP A 45 -10.80 -2.69 3.95
N LEU A 46 -12.03 -2.19 4.13
CA LEU A 46 -12.93 -1.81 3.04
C LEU A 46 -12.42 -0.63 2.22
N PHE A 47 -11.51 0.18 2.77
CA PHE A 47 -10.97 1.36 2.10
C PHE A 47 -9.61 1.11 1.46
N SER A 48 -8.98 -0.03 1.74
CA SER A 48 -7.62 -0.34 1.28
C SER A 48 -7.56 -1.59 0.40
N PHE A 49 -8.29 -2.66 0.77
CA PHE A 49 -8.28 -3.97 0.10
C PHE A 49 -6.90 -4.61 -0.11
N GLY A 50 -5.86 -4.08 0.52
CA GLY A 50 -4.46 -4.37 0.25
C GLY A 50 -3.58 -3.32 0.92
N SER A 51 -2.27 -3.54 0.86
CA SER A 51 -1.30 -2.57 1.40
C SER A 51 -0.80 -1.64 0.30
N TYR A 52 -0.15 -2.20 -0.72
CA TYR A 52 0.44 -1.45 -1.82
C TYR A 52 0.37 -2.26 -3.12
N ASP A 53 0.51 -1.59 -4.26
CA ASP A 53 0.56 -2.22 -5.57
C ASP A 53 1.85 -3.01 -5.83
N ASN A 54 1.78 -3.97 -6.73
CA ASN A 54 2.97 -4.66 -7.25
C ASN A 54 2.79 -4.96 -8.74
N VAL A 55 3.90 -4.97 -9.47
CA VAL A 55 3.91 -5.45 -10.86
C VAL A 55 3.88 -6.97 -10.82
N SER A 56 2.69 -7.52 -11.09
CA SER A 56 2.47 -8.96 -11.18
C SER A 56 3.20 -9.59 -12.36
N VAL A 57 3.44 -10.90 -12.33
CA VAL A 57 4.07 -11.61 -13.46
C VAL A 57 3.21 -11.43 -14.71
N GLY A 58 3.80 -10.87 -15.76
CA GLY A 58 3.11 -10.54 -17.02
C GLY A 58 2.52 -9.13 -17.10
N ALA A 59 2.48 -8.39 -15.98
CA ALA A 59 2.19 -6.96 -15.95
C ALA A 59 3.47 -6.15 -16.20
N SER A 60 3.31 -4.87 -16.54
CA SER A 60 4.43 -3.95 -16.76
C SER A 60 4.17 -2.58 -16.16
N GLY A 61 5.20 -1.73 -16.14
CA GLY A 61 5.03 -0.33 -15.74
C GLY A 61 4.07 0.46 -16.63
N ASP A 62 3.79 -0.02 -17.84
CA ASP A 62 2.85 0.60 -18.78
C ASP A 62 1.41 0.50 -18.25
N ASP A 63 1.10 -0.54 -17.46
CA ASP A 63 -0.22 -0.69 -16.83
C ASP A 63 -0.52 0.47 -15.86
N ASN A 64 0.50 0.96 -15.17
CA ASN A 64 0.37 2.13 -14.28
C ASN A 64 0.16 3.43 -15.07
N GLU A 65 0.67 3.51 -16.29
CA GLU A 65 0.46 4.66 -17.18
C GLU A 65 -0.98 4.66 -17.72
N ILE A 66 -1.50 3.50 -18.10
CA ILE A 66 -2.92 3.33 -18.48
C ILE A 66 -3.84 3.75 -17.32
N LEU A 67 -3.52 3.35 -16.08
CA LEU A 67 -4.26 3.78 -14.90
C LEU A 67 -4.21 5.30 -14.64
N ALA A 68 -3.21 6.01 -15.18
CA ALA A 68 -3.06 7.46 -15.06
C ALA A 68 -3.78 8.25 -16.17
N GLU A 69 -4.36 7.57 -17.16
CA GLU A 69 -5.05 8.21 -18.27
C GLU A 69 -6.29 8.98 -17.80
N THR A 70 -6.50 10.15 -18.40
CA THR A 70 -7.70 10.94 -18.16
C THR A 70 -8.83 10.36 -18.99
N LEU A 71 -9.97 10.06 -18.35
CA LEU A 71 -11.12 9.43 -19.01
C LEU A 71 -12.32 10.38 -19.08
N GLY A 72 -13.12 10.27 -20.15
CA GLY A 72 -14.44 10.90 -20.29
C GLY A 72 -14.56 11.92 -21.43
N GLU A 73 -15.66 11.88 -22.18
CA GLU A 73 -15.94 12.79 -23.31
C GLU A 73 -16.87 13.95 -22.91
N GLY A 74 -16.54 14.63 -21.80
CA GLY A 74 -17.27 15.82 -21.34
C GLY A 74 -17.07 16.09 -19.86
N ARG A 75 -17.19 15.06 -19.01
CA ARG A 75 -16.73 15.11 -17.61
C ARG A 75 -15.43 14.32 -17.51
N LEU A 76 -14.32 15.04 -17.36
CA LEU A 76 -13.00 14.44 -17.24
C LEU A 76 -12.80 13.86 -15.84
N PHE A 77 -12.33 12.62 -15.79
CA PHE A 77 -11.91 11.92 -14.58
C PHE A 77 -10.38 11.78 -14.60
N PHE A 78 -9.76 12.21 -13.50
CA PHE A 78 -8.32 12.17 -13.31
C PHE A 78 -7.98 11.20 -12.19
N PHE A 79 -6.99 10.34 -12.42
CA PHE A 79 -6.58 9.31 -11.48
C PHE A 79 -5.19 9.60 -10.94
N ALA A 80 -5.09 9.65 -9.61
CA ALA A 80 -3.86 9.86 -8.87
C ALA A 80 -3.72 8.78 -7.79
N GLY A 81 -2.49 8.53 -7.35
CA GLY A 81 -2.16 7.49 -6.38
C GLY A 81 -0.89 6.76 -6.76
N GLU A 82 -0.37 5.96 -5.84
CA GLU A 82 0.88 5.21 -6.03
C GLU A 82 0.83 4.28 -7.26
N SER A 83 -0.33 3.73 -7.57
CA SER A 83 -0.53 2.82 -8.70
C SER A 83 -0.64 3.53 -10.06
N THR A 84 -0.56 4.87 -10.08
CA THR A 84 -0.67 5.68 -11.32
C THR A 84 0.68 6.25 -11.76
N THR A 85 1.78 5.67 -11.26
CA THR A 85 3.15 6.03 -11.63
C THR A 85 4.02 4.81 -11.85
N ARG A 86 4.76 4.84 -12.96
CA ARG A 86 5.77 3.82 -13.27
C ARG A 86 7.07 4.00 -12.48
N ASN A 87 7.47 5.25 -12.25
CA ASN A 87 8.80 5.55 -11.72
C ASN A 87 8.90 5.37 -10.21
N TYR A 88 7.78 5.52 -9.50
CA TYR A 88 7.72 5.48 -8.03
C TYR A 88 6.50 4.70 -7.50
N PRO A 89 6.27 3.44 -7.95
CA PRO A 89 5.11 2.64 -7.53
C PRO A 89 5.21 2.24 -6.05
N ALA A 90 4.07 1.97 -5.39
CA ALA A 90 4.02 1.54 -3.99
C ALA A 90 4.75 2.46 -3.00
N THR A 91 4.79 3.77 -3.27
CA THR A 91 5.46 4.74 -2.40
C THR A 91 4.60 5.97 -2.09
N LEU A 92 4.78 6.50 -0.88
CA LEU A 92 4.13 7.74 -0.44
C LEU A 92 4.48 8.93 -1.35
N HIS A 93 5.75 9.07 -1.74
CA HIS A 93 6.18 10.18 -2.59
C HIS A 93 5.66 10.03 -4.02
N GLY A 94 5.55 8.82 -4.55
CA GLY A 94 4.88 8.56 -5.84
C GLY A 94 3.41 8.99 -5.83
N ALA A 95 2.67 8.64 -4.77
CA ALA A 95 1.29 9.09 -4.59
C ALA A 95 1.18 10.63 -4.49
N PHE A 96 2.11 11.28 -3.80
CA PHE A 96 2.14 12.73 -3.70
C PHE A 96 2.43 13.41 -5.05
N LEU A 97 3.41 12.92 -5.80
CA LEU A 97 3.79 13.49 -7.10
C LEU A 97 2.68 13.32 -8.14
N THR A 98 2.03 12.16 -8.19
CA THR A 98 0.89 11.92 -9.10
C THR A 98 -0.29 12.83 -8.77
N ARG A 99 -0.52 13.15 -7.48
CA ARG A 99 -1.52 14.15 -7.10
C ARG A 99 -1.22 15.52 -7.68
N LEU A 100 0.03 15.99 -7.63
CA LEU A 100 0.40 17.28 -8.22
C LEU A 100 0.22 17.28 -9.74
N ARG A 101 0.61 16.18 -10.40
CA ARG A 101 0.42 15.97 -11.84
C ARG A 101 -1.05 16.12 -12.24
N GLU A 102 -1.95 15.40 -11.57
CA GLU A 102 -3.38 15.46 -11.89
C GLU A 102 -4.01 16.82 -11.51
N ALA A 103 -3.60 17.42 -10.39
CA ALA A 103 -4.08 18.76 -10.01
C ALA A 103 -3.71 19.82 -11.07
N ALA A 104 -2.51 19.75 -11.64
CA ALA A 104 -2.10 20.63 -12.73
C ALA A 104 -2.96 20.42 -13.99
N LYS A 105 -3.26 19.16 -14.35
CA LYS A 105 -4.17 18.86 -15.48
C LYS A 105 -5.57 19.41 -15.24
N VAL A 106 -6.12 19.25 -14.04
CA VAL A 106 -7.43 19.80 -13.66
C VAL A 106 -7.43 21.33 -13.78
N ALA A 107 -6.43 22.00 -13.23
CA ALA A 107 -6.32 23.46 -13.28
C ALA A 107 -6.23 23.96 -14.73
N HIS A 108 -5.44 23.30 -15.57
CA HIS A 108 -5.35 23.63 -16.99
C HIS A 108 -6.70 23.47 -17.69
N HIS A 109 -7.40 22.36 -17.50
CA HIS A 109 -8.71 22.12 -18.12
C HIS A 109 -9.81 23.04 -17.60
N ALA A 110 -9.73 23.49 -16.34
CA ALA A 110 -10.70 24.43 -15.78
C ALA A 110 -10.47 25.88 -16.25
N SER A 111 -9.29 26.17 -16.80
CA SER A 111 -8.91 27.51 -17.28
C SER A 111 -9.15 27.75 -18.77
N VAL A 112 -9.55 26.71 -19.50
CA VAL A 112 -9.89 26.73 -20.95
C VAL A 112 -11.40 26.63 -21.09
#